data_AF-A0A645HUH1-F1
#
_entry.id   AF-A0A645HUH1-F1
#
_cell.length_a   1.000
_cell.length_b   1.000
_cell.length_c   1.000
_cell.angle_alpha   90.00
_cell.angle_beta   90.00
_cell.angle_gamma   90.00
#
_symmetry.space_group_name_H-M   'P 1'
#
loop_
_entity.id
_entity.type
_entity.pdbx_description
1 polymer ?
#
loop_
_entity_poly.entity_id
_entity_poly.type
_entity_poly.pdbx_seq_one_letter_code
_entity_poly.pdbx_strand_id
1 'polypeptide(L)'
;MPYLLSTLDALAWRSNIPEKNYPEARTPGMREIGSRSDANLWGNVYPRGGFLHQSDDYMSAAVVAQRAGDIVTRSNQAHVYQSLLADAEDGYWPAGALKESDASTGKWQELTPTLSNTCAVFPHSDTREQAKQGDYAWALWRPYACCERKGQIFLGSVDFE
;
A
#
# COMPACT_ATOMS: atom_id res chain seq x y z
N MET A 1 0.53 -8.87 22.24
CA MET A 1 -0.08 -7.86 21.34
C MET A 1 -1.52 -7.66 21.77
N PRO A 2 -1.99 -6.41 21.97
CA PRO A 2 -3.41 -6.15 22.16
C PRO A 2 -4.19 -6.54 20.88
N TYR A 3 -5.39 -7.09 21.04
CA TYR A 3 -6.26 -7.54 19.96
C TYR A 3 -7.39 -6.54 19.74
N LEU A 4 -7.87 -6.43 18.51
CA LEU A 4 -8.99 -5.56 18.14
C LEU A 4 -10.24 -5.95 18.93
N LEU A 5 -10.87 -4.97 19.58
CA LEU A 5 -12.15 -5.08 20.25
C LEU A 5 -13.06 -3.96 19.76
N SER A 6 -14.05 -4.31 18.93
CA SER A 6 -14.93 -3.35 18.25
C SER A 6 -15.65 -2.35 19.18
N THR A 7 -15.86 -2.71 20.45
CA THR A 7 -16.47 -1.85 21.47
C THR A 7 -15.50 -0.81 22.03
N LEU A 8 -14.24 -1.20 22.27
CA LEU A 8 -13.21 -0.32 22.83
C LEU A 8 -12.54 0.52 21.74
N ASP A 9 -12.38 -0.03 20.54
CA ASP A 9 -11.73 0.61 19.40
C ASP A 9 -12.71 1.41 18.52
N ALA A 10 -13.89 1.75 19.05
CA ALA A 10 -14.97 2.37 18.27
C ALA A 10 -14.56 3.67 17.56
N LEU A 11 -13.71 4.50 18.18
CA LEU A 11 -13.24 5.76 17.57
C LEU A 11 -12.32 5.52 16.37
N ALA A 12 -11.38 4.58 16.51
CA ALA A 12 -10.49 4.20 15.41
C ALA A 12 -11.27 3.48 14.30
N TRP A 13 -12.06 2.48 14.68
CA TRP A 13 -12.80 1.63 13.74
C TRP A 13 -13.93 2.37 13.00
N ARG A 14 -14.78 3.13 13.71
CA ARG A 14 -15.97 3.77 13.11
C ARG A 14 -15.73 5.19 12.61
N SER A 15 -14.79 5.90 13.22
CA SER A 15 -14.58 7.33 12.94
C SER A 15 -13.20 7.66 12.37
N ASN A 16 -12.34 6.64 12.16
CA ASN A 16 -11.00 6.81 11.61
C ASN A 16 -10.10 7.76 12.41
N ILE A 17 -10.33 7.88 13.72
CA ILE A 17 -9.50 8.70 14.60
C ILE A 17 -8.31 7.84 15.06
N PRO A 18 -7.06 8.33 14.94
CA PRO A 18 -6.67 9.72 14.69
C PRO A 18 -6.41 10.09 13.22
N GLU A 19 -6.30 9.13 12.30
CA GLU A 19 -5.85 9.36 10.92
C GLU A 19 -6.66 10.40 10.13
N LYS A 20 -7.95 10.58 10.43
CA LYS A 20 -8.80 11.63 9.83
C LYS A 20 -8.21 13.05 10.04
N ASN A 21 -7.33 13.21 11.02
CA ASN A 21 -6.68 14.48 11.33
C ASN A 21 -5.34 14.67 10.62
N TYR A 22 -4.83 13.67 9.91
CA TYR A 22 -3.61 13.79 9.13
C TYR A 22 -3.81 14.76 7.96
N PRO A 23 -2.79 15.56 7.59
CA PRO A 23 -2.84 16.43 6.41
C PRO A 23 -3.29 15.71 5.15
N GLU A 24 -2.80 14.49 4.95
CA GLU A 24 -3.09 13.60 3.81
C GLU A 24 -4.58 13.21 3.72
N ALA A 25 -5.30 13.21 4.83
CA ALA A 25 -6.75 12.93 4.84
C ALA A 25 -7.61 14.17 4.53
N ARG A 26 -7.03 15.38 4.62
CA ARG A 26 -7.77 16.65 4.56
C ARG A 26 -7.45 17.49 3.33
N THR A 27 -6.32 17.24 2.68
CA THR A 27 -5.88 17.98 1.49
C THR A 27 -6.10 17.13 0.24
N PRO A 28 -7.01 17.52 -0.67
CA PRO A 28 -7.20 16.84 -1.94
C PRO A 28 -5.90 16.75 -2.75
N GLY A 29 -5.71 15.65 -3.49
CA GLY A 29 -4.50 15.40 -4.27
C GLY A 29 -3.29 14.91 -3.45
N MET A 30 -3.39 14.84 -2.11
CA MET A 30 -2.38 14.18 -1.29
C MET A 30 -2.77 12.73 -1.01
N ARG A 31 -1.83 11.81 -1.24
CA ARG A 31 -2.01 10.37 -0.97
C ARG A 31 -3.31 9.79 -1.54
N GLU A 32 -3.51 10.02 -2.83
CA GLU A 32 -4.62 9.49 -3.61
C GLU A 32 -4.10 8.46 -4.63
N ILE A 33 -4.90 7.42 -4.87
CA ILE A 33 -4.66 6.47 -5.95
C ILE A 33 -5.30 7.05 -7.20
N GLY A 34 -4.47 7.61 -8.07
CA GLY A 34 -4.89 8.36 -9.24
C GLY A 34 -5.10 9.83 -8.95
N SER A 35 -5.68 10.55 -9.91
CA SER A 35 -5.88 11.98 -9.80
C SER A 35 -7.26 12.39 -10.32
N ARG A 36 -7.76 13.51 -9.78
CA ARG A 36 -9.01 14.12 -10.25
C ARG A 36 -8.85 14.77 -11.62
N SER A 37 -7.67 15.33 -11.90
CA SER A 37 -7.36 15.99 -13.18
C SER A 37 -7.31 15.01 -14.33
N ASP A 38 -6.85 13.78 -14.09
CA ASP A 38 -6.76 12.73 -15.10
C ASP A 38 -8.04 11.87 -15.15
N ALA A 39 -9.07 12.25 -14.39
CA ALA A 39 -10.35 11.54 -14.28
C ALA A 39 -10.19 10.03 -13.95
N ASN A 40 -9.13 9.65 -13.23
CA ASN A 40 -8.80 8.27 -12.88
C ASN A 40 -8.63 8.05 -11.36
N LEU A 41 -9.24 8.91 -10.54
CA LEU A 41 -9.20 8.79 -9.08
C LEU A 41 -9.98 7.54 -8.61
N TRP A 42 -9.25 6.56 -8.07
CA TRP A 42 -9.85 5.35 -7.48
C TRP A 42 -10.23 5.56 -6.02
N GLY A 43 -9.44 6.34 -5.28
CA GLY A 43 -9.73 6.67 -3.89
C GLY A 43 -8.52 7.22 -3.13
N ASN A 44 -8.76 7.61 -1.89
CA ASN A 44 -7.76 8.16 -0.98
C ASN A 44 -7.14 7.07 -0.10
N VAL A 45 -5.83 7.12 0.14
CA VAL A 45 -5.15 6.22 1.08
C VAL A 45 -5.53 6.55 2.51
N TYR A 46 -5.59 7.83 2.89
CA TYR A 46 -5.92 8.27 4.25
C TYR A 46 -7.34 8.82 4.37
N PRO A 47 -8.09 8.47 5.44
CA PRO A 47 -7.68 7.57 6.51
C PRO A 47 -7.71 6.10 6.09
N ARG A 48 -6.78 5.31 6.62
CA ARG A 48 -6.59 3.89 6.28
C ARG A 48 -7.55 2.96 7.03
N GLY A 49 -8.83 3.37 7.12
CA GLY A 49 -9.90 2.52 7.64
C GLY A 49 -10.43 1.54 6.61
N GLY A 50 -11.30 0.64 7.07
CA GLY A 50 -11.97 -0.35 6.22
C GLY A 50 -13.13 0.21 5.38
N PHE A 51 -13.52 1.47 5.57
CA PHE A 51 -14.62 2.10 4.83
C PHE A 51 -14.09 2.99 3.71
N LEU A 52 -14.71 2.87 2.54
CA LEU A 52 -14.49 3.71 1.37
C LEU A 52 -15.82 3.90 0.66
N HIS A 53 -16.05 5.07 0.08
CA HIS A 53 -17.18 5.31 -0.80
C HIS A 53 -16.70 5.36 -2.24
N GLN A 54 -16.93 4.27 -2.98
CA GLN A 54 -16.57 4.11 -4.37
C GLN A 54 -17.60 3.17 -4.99
N SER A 55 -18.03 3.47 -6.22
CA SER A 55 -19.09 2.72 -6.92
C SER A 55 -18.58 1.47 -7.63
N ASP A 56 -17.27 1.42 -7.91
CA ASP A 56 -16.61 0.27 -8.53
C ASP A 56 -15.95 -0.61 -7.45
N ASP A 57 -16.39 -1.86 -7.36
CA ASP A 57 -15.93 -2.80 -6.32
C ASP A 57 -14.44 -3.15 -6.48
N TYR A 58 -13.95 -3.28 -7.72
CA TYR A 58 -12.53 -3.50 -8.00
C TYR A 58 -11.68 -2.33 -7.50
N MET A 59 -12.06 -1.09 -7.84
CA MET A 59 -11.34 0.10 -7.37
C MET A 59 -11.35 0.17 -5.84
N SER A 60 -12.49 -0.14 -5.23
CA SER A 60 -12.64 -0.12 -3.78
C SER A 60 -11.70 -1.11 -3.09
N ALA A 61 -11.70 -2.36 -3.57
CA ALA A 61 -10.86 -3.40 -3.04
C ALA A 61 -9.36 -3.13 -3.28
N ALA A 62 -8.99 -2.56 -4.44
CA ALA A 62 -7.62 -2.15 -4.73
C ALA A 62 -7.12 -1.03 -3.78
N VAL A 63 -7.98 -0.05 -3.47
CA VAL A 63 -7.66 0.99 -2.48
C VAL A 63 -7.46 0.38 -1.09
N VAL A 64 -8.31 -0.58 -0.69
CA VAL A 64 -8.15 -1.28 0.60
C VAL A 64 -6.85 -2.10 0.64
N ALA A 65 -6.50 -2.79 -0.45
CA ALA A 65 -5.23 -3.51 -0.57
C ALA A 65 -4.03 -2.55 -0.44
N GLN A 66 -4.07 -1.40 -1.12
CA GLN A 66 -3.05 -0.36 -1.00
C GLN A 66 -2.94 0.17 0.45
N ARG A 67 -4.07 0.41 1.13
CA ARG A 67 -4.09 0.84 2.54
C ARG A 67 -3.45 -0.20 3.45
N ALA A 68 -3.74 -1.48 3.24
CA ALA A 68 -3.11 -2.56 3.99
C ALA A 68 -1.59 -2.58 3.77
N GLY A 69 -1.14 -2.47 2.51
CA GLY A 69 0.27 -2.35 2.15
C GLY A 69 0.95 -1.13 2.79
N ASP A 70 0.29 0.02 2.81
CA ASP A 70 0.78 1.26 3.43
C ASP A 70 0.92 1.13 4.95
N ILE A 71 -0.03 0.45 5.61
CA ILE A 71 0.02 0.18 7.06
C ILE A 71 1.23 -0.71 7.38
N VAL A 72 1.39 -1.85 6.71
CA VAL A 72 2.42 -2.83 7.08
C VAL A 72 3.83 -2.37 6.73
N THR A 73 3.99 -1.37 5.87
CA THR A 73 5.30 -0.85 5.43
C THR A 73 5.61 0.54 5.95
N ARG A 74 5.03 0.90 7.09
CA ARG A 74 5.37 2.11 7.85
C ARG A 74 5.66 1.76 9.30
N SER A 75 6.31 2.71 9.96
CA SER A 75 6.62 2.69 11.39
C SER A 75 6.29 4.06 11.99
N ASN A 76 6.25 4.15 13.32
CA ASN A 76 6.06 5.40 14.06
C ASN A 76 4.78 6.18 13.72
N GLN A 77 3.73 5.48 13.34
CA GLN A 77 2.40 6.02 13.08
C GLN A 77 1.51 5.83 14.33
N ALA A 78 0.40 6.54 14.44
CA ALA A 78 -0.47 6.52 15.63
C ALA A 78 -1.35 5.24 15.75
N HIS A 79 -0.77 4.07 15.53
CA HIS A 79 -1.35 2.75 15.75
C HIS A 79 -0.31 1.82 16.38
N VAL A 80 -0.74 0.63 16.80
CA VAL A 80 0.17 -0.44 17.19
C VAL A 80 0.67 -1.14 15.93
N TYR A 81 1.94 -0.92 15.57
CA TYR A 81 2.54 -1.52 14.38
C TYR A 81 3.49 -2.66 14.74
N GLN A 82 3.39 -3.73 13.95
CA GLN A 82 4.52 -4.61 13.65
C GLN A 82 4.87 -4.36 12.20
N SER A 83 5.90 -3.55 11.97
CA SER A 83 6.31 -3.19 10.62
C SER A 83 6.95 -4.39 9.94
N LEU A 84 6.66 -4.57 8.65
CA LEU A 84 7.37 -5.51 7.77
C LEU A 84 8.65 -4.89 7.18
N LEU A 85 8.95 -3.62 7.50
CA LEU A 85 10.21 -3.00 7.15
C LEU A 85 11.35 -3.72 7.89
N ALA A 86 12.34 -4.16 7.14
CA ALA A 86 13.59 -4.65 7.70
C ALA A 86 14.56 -3.48 7.89
N ASP A 87 15.50 -3.65 8.82
CA ASP A 87 16.57 -2.69 9.02
C ASP A 87 17.60 -2.81 7.90
N ALA A 88 18.05 -1.67 7.37
CA ALA A 88 19.11 -1.64 6.38
C ALA A 88 20.46 -1.93 7.03
N GLU A 89 21.30 -2.68 6.34
CA GLU A 89 22.68 -2.96 6.73
C GLU A 89 23.58 -2.94 5.48
N ASP A 90 24.89 -2.85 5.66
CA ASP A 90 25.82 -2.79 4.54
C ASP A 90 25.66 -4.03 3.64
N GLY A 91 25.31 -3.82 2.36
CA GLY A 91 25.04 -4.90 1.40
C GLY A 91 23.59 -5.41 1.38
N TYR A 92 22.70 -4.85 2.20
CA TYR A 92 21.27 -5.14 2.24
C TYR A 92 20.44 -3.85 2.29
N TRP A 93 19.74 -3.58 1.19
CA TRP A 93 18.84 -2.45 1.03
C TRP A 93 17.40 -2.96 0.99
N PRO A 94 16.70 -2.99 2.14
CA PRO A 94 15.33 -3.42 2.20
C PRO A 94 14.39 -2.44 1.49
N ALA A 95 13.23 -2.95 1.09
CA ALA A 95 12.19 -2.10 0.50
C ALA A 95 11.73 -1.03 1.50
N GLY A 96 11.64 0.23 1.04
CA GLY A 96 11.21 1.36 1.86
C GLY A 96 9.70 1.37 2.19
N ALA A 97 9.10 2.54 2.43
CA ALA A 97 7.64 2.62 2.58
C ALA A 97 6.94 2.43 1.22
N LEU A 98 5.80 1.71 1.21
CA LEU A 98 4.98 1.63 -0.01
C LEU A 98 4.40 3.01 -0.33
N LYS A 99 4.43 3.38 -1.61
CA LYS A 99 3.77 4.58 -2.11
C LYS A 99 2.88 4.24 -3.30
N GLU A 100 1.65 4.73 -3.24
CA GLU A 100 0.69 4.59 -4.33
C GLU A 100 1.23 5.16 -5.64
N SER A 101 0.89 4.50 -6.76
CA SER A 101 1.32 4.88 -8.12
C SER A 101 2.84 4.90 -8.36
N ASP A 102 3.66 4.46 -7.41
CA ASP A 102 5.12 4.44 -7.51
C ASP A 102 5.67 3.01 -7.58
N ALA A 103 5.99 2.59 -8.81
CA ALA A 103 6.47 1.25 -9.13
C ALA A 103 7.84 0.92 -8.51
N SER A 104 8.61 1.94 -8.11
CA SER A 104 9.91 1.76 -7.43
C SER A 104 9.74 1.32 -5.97
N THR A 105 8.56 1.49 -5.39
CA THR A 105 8.30 1.10 -3.99
C THR A 105 7.61 -0.27 -3.90
N GLY A 106 6.80 -0.63 -4.89
CA GLY A 106 6.14 -1.93 -4.97
C GLY A 106 5.15 -2.01 -6.12
N LYS A 107 4.75 -3.24 -6.47
CA LYS A 107 3.76 -3.53 -7.51
C LYS A 107 2.78 -4.58 -7.03
N TRP A 108 1.57 -4.54 -7.56
CA TRP A 108 0.50 -5.48 -7.24
C TRP A 108 0.30 -6.46 -8.40
N GLN A 109 0.20 -7.74 -8.07
CA GLN A 109 -0.23 -8.78 -8.98
C GLN A 109 -1.63 -9.23 -8.59
N GLU A 110 -2.57 -9.16 -9.52
CA GLU A 110 -3.92 -9.67 -9.30
C GLU A 110 -3.93 -11.20 -9.27
N LEU A 111 -4.55 -11.76 -8.23
CA LEU A 111 -4.71 -13.21 -8.04
C LEU A 111 -6.17 -13.65 -8.28
N THR A 112 -7.13 -12.78 -7.96
CA THR A 112 -8.57 -13.05 -8.06
C THR A 112 -9.27 -11.73 -8.42
N PRO A 113 -10.28 -11.73 -9.32
CA PRO A 113 -10.96 -12.89 -9.92
C PRO A 113 -10.20 -13.62 -11.02
N THR A 114 -9.22 -12.96 -11.66
CA THR A 114 -8.40 -13.57 -12.71
C THR A 114 -6.93 -13.41 -12.38
N LEU A 115 -6.17 -14.50 -12.44
CA LEU A 115 -4.73 -14.46 -12.22
C LEU A 115 -4.06 -13.65 -13.33
N SER A 116 -3.41 -12.55 -12.96
CA SER A 116 -2.55 -11.80 -13.87
C SER A 116 -1.13 -12.37 -13.87
N ASN A 117 -0.52 -12.41 -15.05
CA ASN A 117 0.89 -12.77 -15.23
C ASN A 117 1.83 -11.54 -15.17
N THR A 118 1.27 -10.35 -14.97
CA THR A 118 2.02 -9.09 -14.87
C THR A 118 1.70 -8.39 -13.55
N CYS A 119 2.58 -7.48 -13.15
CA CYS A 119 2.38 -6.64 -11.98
C CYS A 119 2.17 -5.18 -12.43
N ALA A 120 1.27 -4.48 -11.76
CA ALA A 120 0.98 -3.07 -12.03
C ALA A 120 0.95 -2.26 -10.72
N VAL A 121 1.01 -0.94 -10.84
CA VAL A 121 0.64 -0.05 -9.75
C VAL A 121 -0.81 0.41 -9.92
N PHE A 122 -1.44 0.84 -8.84
CA PHE A 122 -2.74 1.48 -8.93
C PHE A 122 -2.56 3.01 -9.09
N PRO A 123 -3.41 3.68 -9.89
CA PRO A 123 -4.38 3.10 -10.82
C PRO A 123 -3.70 2.58 -12.09
N HIS A 124 -4.34 1.65 -12.80
CA HIS A 124 -3.92 1.19 -14.13
C HIS A 124 -5.10 1.17 -15.11
N SER A 125 -4.81 0.99 -16.40
CA SER A 125 -5.78 0.94 -17.49
C SER A 125 -6.12 -0.49 -17.97
N ASP A 126 -5.52 -1.51 -17.38
CA ASP A 126 -5.80 -2.91 -17.73
C ASP A 126 -7.26 -3.29 -17.47
N THR A 127 -7.73 -4.35 -18.12
CA THR A 127 -9.09 -4.88 -17.92
C THR A 127 -9.29 -5.27 -16.45
N ARG A 128 -10.38 -4.76 -15.85
CA ARG A 128 -10.75 -4.99 -14.45
C ARG A 128 -11.95 -5.91 -14.37
N GLU A 129 -11.70 -7.21 -14.36
CA GLU A 129 -12.75 -8.21 -14.19
C GLU A 129 -13.37 -8.07 -12.80
N GLN A 130 -14.69 -8.19 -12.72
CA GLN A 130 -15.42 -8.00 -11.46
C GLN A 130 -15.61 -9.35 -10.75
N ALA A 131 -15.21 -9.42 -9.49
CA ALA A 131 -15.37 -10.62 -8.68
C ALA A 131 -16.85 -10.76 -8.28
N LYS A 132 -17.48 -11.91 -8.56
CA LYS A 132 -18.90 -12.13 -8.29
C LYS A 132 -19.27 -12.03 -6.81
N GLN A 133 -18.32 -12.33 -5.92
CA GLN A 133 -18.51 -12.29 -4.46
C GLN A 133 -17.75 -11.14 -3.79
N GLY A 134 -17.09 -10.27 -4.57
CA GLY A 134 -16.22 -9.21 -4.03
C GLY A 134 -14.93 -9.72 -3.39
N ASP A 135 -14.52 -10.95 -3.70
CA ASP A 135 -13.37 -11.67 -3.15
C ASP A 135 -12.06 -11.36 -3.89
N TYR A 136 -11.77 -10.07 -4.10
CA TYR A 136 -10.55 -9.66 -4.77
C TYR A 136 -9.29 -9.94 -3.93
N ALA A 137 -8.23 -10.37 -4.59
CA ALA A 137 -6.96 -10.66 -3.93
C ALA A 137 -5.78 -10.20 -4.79
N TRP A 138 -4.79 -9.58 -4.15
CA TRP A 138 -3.54 -9.17 -4.78
C TRP A 138 -2.33 -9.63 -3.98
N ALA A 139 -1.26 -10.00 -4.68
CA ALA A 139 0.07 -10.15 -4.09
C ALA A 139 0.84 -8.83 -4.22
N LEU A 140 1.46 -8.39 -3.12
CA LEU A 140 2.34 -7.22 -3.11
C LEU A 140 3.79 -7.66 -3.34
N TRP A 141 4.36 -7.22 -4.46
CA TRP A 141 5.77 -7.41 -4.79
C TRP A 141 6.56 -6.17 -4.39
N ARG A 142 7.69 -6.39 -3.71
CA ARG A 142 8.52 -5.34 -3.11
C ARG A 142 9.98 -5.48 -3.61
N PRO A 143 10.66 -4.37 -3.95
CA PRO A 143 12.05 -4.43 -4.38
C PRO A 143 12.96 -4.50 -3.17
N TYR A 144 13.61 -5.64 -3.00
CA TYR A 144 14.72 -5.81 -2.07
C TYR A 144 16.00 -5.93 -2.90
N ALA A 145 17.00 -5.11 -2.59
CA ALA A 145 18.32 -5.27 -3.14
C ALA A 145 19.22 -5.85 -2.05
N CYS A 146 19.79 -7.01 -2.32
CA CYS A 146 20.83 -7.62 -1.52
C CYS A 146 21.96 -8.03 -2.46
N CYS A 147 23.17 -8.18 -1.94
CA CYS A 147 24.25 -9.00 -2.50
C CYS A 147 25.52 -8.71 -1.69
N GLU A 148 25.58 -9.21 -0.45
CA GLU A 148 26.81 -9.10 0.32
C GLU A 148 27.85 -10.10 -0.23
N ARG A 149 28.94 -9.58 -0.83
CA ARG A 149 30.20 -10.34 -0.85
C ARG A 149 30.84 -10.25 0.52
N LYS A 150 30.62 -11.27 1.36
CA LYS A 150 31.19 -11.33 2.71
C LYS A 150 32.70 -11.11 2.68
N GLY A 151 33.19 -10.20 3.54
CA GLY A 151 34.62 -9.90 3.70
C GLY A 151 35.14 -8.66 2.96
N GLN A 152 34.28 -7.81 2.40
CA GLN A 152 34.66 -6.54 1.78
C GLN A 152 33.71 -5.41 2.20
N ILE A 153 34.21 -4.18 2.28
CA ILE A 153 33.39 -2.98 2.51
C ILE A 153 32.80 -2.54 1.17
N PHE A 154 31.48 -2.41 1.09
CA PHE A 154 30.80 -1.90 -0.08
C PHE A 154 31.04 -0.39 -0.22
N LEU A 155 31.69 0.04 -1.30
CA LEU A 155 31.99 1.45 -1.57
C LEU A 155 30.93 2.15 -2.42
N GLY A 156 30.07 1.39 -3.13
CA GLY A 156 29.01 1.91 -3.99
C GLY A 156 28.68 1.00 -5.16
N SER A 157 27.48 1.17 -5.72
CA SER A 157 27.05 0.64 -7.01
C SER A 157 26.33 1.73 -7.79
N VAL A 158 26.31 1.59 -9.10
CA VAL A 158 25.49 2.42 -9.99
C VAL A 158 24.67 1.46 -10.82
N ASP A 159 23.37 1.44 -10.57
CA ASP A 159 22.41 0.70 -11.38
C ASP A 159 21.87 1.63 -12.46
N PHE A 160 21.83 1.13 -13.69
CA PHE A 160 21.22 1.83 -14.82
C PHE A 160 19.84 1.21 -15.04
N GLU A 161 18.77 1.99 -14.86
CA GLU A 161 17.40 1.63 -15.26
C GLU A 161 17.22 1.69 -16.78
#